data_AF-A0A422NRI2-F1
#
_entry.id   AF-A0A422NRI2-F1
#
_cell.length_a   1.000
_cell.length_b   1.000
_cell.length_c   1.000
_cell.angle_alpha   90.00
_cell.angle_beta   90.00
_cell.angle_gamma   90.00
#
_symmetry.space_group_name_H-M   'P 1'
#
loop_
_entity.id
_entity.type
_entity.pdbx_description
1 polymer ?
#
loop_
_entity_poly.entity_id
_entity_poly.type
_entity_poly.pdbx_seq_one_letter_code
_entity_poly.pdbx_strand_id
1 'polypeptide(L)'
;MLGEDRSIWGVVQINYISPETCEVAIRFNASVLQTIKRILEIDCRWGLINYSDELCLLSGFFDAAGCSLRLHVNAVKGVNAHFSLQVGPKFTEAFNNLFFLTPSIQLTPLILIMGFLYCVSQLTRSIAVGKELHLCEAMLIMGLSKSIMYSVWFILCVVQYRATSLIMSLMVKLAYLSRTNQTTFVFLYSRFSLALPRSCRRVFWRRCLTASGMPPFSRRLSTLPARFPSFR
;
A
#
# COMPACT_ATOMS: atom_id res chain seq x y z
N MET A 1 37.82 26.11 26.83
CA MET A 1 37.96 27.59 26.81
C MET A 1 36.62 28.15 26.38
N LEU A 2 35.79 28.87 27.14
CA LEU A 2 35.64 29.27 28.55
C LEU A 2 34.24 28.73 28.96
N GLY A 3 33.96 28.25 30.18
CA GLY A 3 33.67 29.08 31.36
C GLY A 3 32.19 29.54 31.36
N GLU A 4 31.40 29.08 32.36
CA GLU A 4 30.10 29.63 32.83
C GLU A 4 28.93 29.73 31.81
N ASP A 5 27.72 29.18 32.01
CA ASP A 5 26.83 29.23 33.16
C ASP A 5 25.82 28.06 33.01
N ARG A 6 25.66 27.19 34.02
CA ARG A 6 24.67 26.09 33.97
C ARG A 6 23.20 26.58 34.09
N SER A 7 22.96 27.88 33.94
CA SER A 7 21.72 28.57 34.29
C SER A 7 21.08 29.36 33.13
N ILE A 8 21.65 29.33 31.91
CA ILE A 8 21.04 30.02 30.76
C ILE A 8 20.13 29.04 30.01
N TRP A 9 18.82 29.18 30.25
CA TRP A 9 17.76 28.30 29.72
C TRP A 9 17.26 28.74 28.33
N GLY A 10 17.37 30.03 27.99
CA GLY A 10 17.02 30.58 26.68
C GLY A 10 17.34 32.08 26.59
N VAL A 11 17.41 32.60 25.36
CA VAL A 11 17.68 34.01 25.05
C VAL A 11 16.53 34.57 24.22
N VAL A 12 15.98 35.70 24.64
CA VAL A 12 14.95 36.44 23.88
C VAL A 12 15.65 37.58 23.13
N GLN A 13 15.69 37.47 21.79
CA GLN A 13 16.21 38.51 20.92
C GLN A 13 15.03 39.31 20.34
N ILE A 14 15.01 40.61 20.63
CA ILE A 14 14.00 41.52 20.09
C ILE A 14 14.62 42.19 18.86
N ASN A 15 14.07 41.94 17.68
CA ASN A 15 14.59 42.51 16.43
C ASN A 15 13.97 43.89 16.18
N TYR A 16 12.64 43.99 16.28
CA TYR A 16 11.90 45.22 16.03
C TYR A 16 10.61 45.26 16.85
N ILE A 17 10.34 46.40 17.49
CA ILE A 17 9.10 46.67 18.22
C ILE A 17 8.43 47.90 17.59
N SER A 18 7.26 47.69 17.02
CA SER A 18 6.35 48.72 16.49
C SER A 18 4.93 48.47 17.02
N PRO A 19 4.05 49.49 17.08
CA PRO A 19 2.66 49.33 17.49
C PRO A 19 1.87 48.27 16.70
N GLU A 20 2.26 47.99 15.46
CA GLU A 20 1.57 47.02 14.60
C GLU A 20 2.31 45.68 14.45
N THR A 21 3.63 45.68 14.54
CA THR A 21 4.45 44.47 14.34
C THR A 21 5.53 44.34 15.42
N CYS A 22 5.63 43.14 15.99
CA CYS A 22 6.64 42.79 16.99
C CYS A 22 7.35 41.53 16.52
N GLU A 23 8.62 41.67 16.13
CA GLU A 23 9.44 40.53 15.74
C GLU A 23 10.37 40.15 16.89
N VAL A 24 10.04 39.04 17.54
CA VAL A 24 10.80 38.49 18.66
C VAL A 24 11.28 37.10 18.28
N ALA A 25 12.60 36.91 18.28
CA ALA A 25 13.24 35.62 18.08
C ALA A 25 13.66 35.05 19.43
N ILE A 26 12.96 34.00 19.88
CA ILE A 26 13.30 33.29 21.12
C ILE A 26 14.19 32.10 20.77
N ARG A 27 15.39 32.05 21.34
CA ARG A 27 16.40 31.00 21.08
C ARG A 27 16.58 30.16 22.33
N PHE A 28 16.35 28.87 22.22
CA PHE A 28 16.57 27.89 23.30
C PHE A 28 17.71 26.94 22.94
N ASN A 29 18.23 26.24 23.95
CA ASN A 29 19.18 25.16 23.73
C ASN A 29 18.51 24.03 22.90
N ALA A 30 19.25 23.44 21.97
CA ALA A 30 18.78 22.37 21.10
C ALA A 30 18.44 21.06 21.83
N SER A 31 18.88 20.90 23.09
CA SER A 31 18.46 19.79 23.95
C SER A 31 17.11 20.03 24.64
N VAL A 32 16.68 21.30 24.74
CA VAL A 32 15.47 21.74 25.45
C VAL A 32 14.32 21.93 24.48
N LEU A 33 14.60 22.40 23.27
CA LEU A 33 13.63 22.55 22.18
C LEU A 33 13.82 21.44 21.14
N GLN A 34 12.73 20.98 20.53
CA GLN A 34 12.83 20.07 19.39
C GLN A 34 13.70 20.69 18.29
N THR A 35 14.57 19.87 17.68
CA THR A 35 15.21 20.27 16.43
C THR A 35 14.15 20.25 15.32
N ILE A 36 13.64 21.43 14.97
CA ILE A 36 12.66 21.60 13.88
C ILE A 36 13.36 21.30 12.55
N LYS A 37 13.47 20.02 12.18
CA LYS A 37 13.91 19.61 10.83
C LYS A 37 12.74 19.57 9.84
N ARG A 38 11.52 19.38 10.34
CA ARG A 38 10.27 19.38 9.55
C ARG A 38 9.14 19.93 10.42
N ILE A 39 8.32 20.79 9.82
CA ILE A 39 7.14 21.42 10.46
C ILE A 39 5.93 20.46 10.42
N LEU A 40 5.95 19.48 9.51
CA LEU A 40 4.90 18.48 9.36
C LEU A 40 5.53 17.09 9.30
N GLU A 41 5.05 16.17 10.14
CA GLU A 41 5.37 14.76 10.00
C GLU A 41 4.62 14.22 8.76
N ILE A 42 5.38 14.00 7.67
CA ILE A 42 4.85 13.50 6.38
C ILE A 42 4.26 12.09 6.54
N ASP A 43 4.74 11.34 7.54
CA ASP A 43 4.20 10.05 7.91
C ASP A 43 3.05 10.28 8.90
N CYS A 44 1.85 10.57 8.37
CA CYS A 44 0.63 10.71 9.16
C CYS A 44 0.23 9.36 9.76
N ARG A 45 1.02 8.89 10.73
CA ARG A 45 0.62 7.81 11.62
C ARG A 45 -0.40 8.40 12.58
N TRP A 46 -1.64 7.96 12.42
CA TRP A 46 -2.74 8.30 13.32
C TRP A 46 -2.28 8.06 14.77
N GLY A 47 -2.41 9.04 15.66
CA GLY A 47 -2.05 8.91 17.08
C GLY A 47 -0.85 9.77 17.54
N LEU A 48 -0.75 9.95 18.86
CA LEU A 48 0.35 10.66 19.52
C LEU A 48 1.51 9.66 19.73
N ILE A 49 2.52 9.71 18.86
CA ILE A 49 3.63 8.75 18.87
C ILE A 49 4.88 9.33 19.53
N ASN A 50 4.96 10.66 19.57
CA ASN A 50 6.18 11.37 19.84
C ASN A 50 6.06 12.18 21.14
N TYR A 51 6.88 11.83 22.13
CA TYR A 51 7.18 12.66 23.31
C TYR A 51 7.77 14.03 22.95
N SER A 52 8.17 14.21 21.68
CA SER A 52 8.71 15.45 21.16
C SER A 52 7.81 16.62 21.52
N ASP A 53 6.51 16.53 21.28
CA ASP A 53 5.58 17.67 21.41
C ASP A 53 5.41 18.10 22.87
N GLU A 54 5.62 17.16 23.80
CA GLU A 54 5.65 17.43 25.24
C GLU A 54 6.91 18.18 25.67
N LEU A 55 8.02 18.10 24.91
CA LEU A 55 9.25 18.85 25.22
C LEU A 55 9.04 20.37 25.13
N CYS A 56 8.15 20.83 24.26
CA CYS A 56 7.81 22.26 24.17
C CYS A 56 6.98 22.73 25.38
N LEU A 57 6.18 21.85 25.97
CA LEU A 57 5.44 22.13 27.21
C LEU A 57 6.37 22.08 28.43
N LEU A 58 7.24 21.08 28.51
CA LEU A 58 8.19 20.89 29.61
C LEU A 58 9.33 21.93 29.63
N SER A 59 9.70 22.48 28.47
CA SER A 59 10.79 23.46 28.35
C SER A 59 10.45 24.87 28.82
N GLY A 60 9.17 25.18 29.09
CA GLY A 60 8.74 26.55 29.40
C GLY A 60 8.78 27.50 28.20
N PHE A 61 8.88 26.97 26.97
CA PHE A 61 8.87 27.78 25.74
C PHE A 61 7.59 28.62 25.62
N PHE A 62 6.43 28.01 25.92
CA PHE A 62 5.13 28.71 25.86
C PHE A 62 5.01 29.80 26.92
N ASP A 63 5.61 29.63 28.10
CA ASP A 63 5.62 30.64 29.15
C ASP A 63 6.46 31.86 28.74
N ALA A 64 7.63 31.63 28.14
CA ALA A 64 8.47 32.70 27.60
C ALA A 64 7.76 33.48 26.48
N ALA A 65 7.08 32.77 25.57
CA ALA A 65 6.28 33.37 24.51
C ALA A 65 5.08 34.17 25.08
N GLY A 66 4.39 33.63 26.08
CA GLY A 66 3.28 34.30 26.77
C GLY A 66 3.74 35.57 27.47
N CYS A 67 4.90 35.55 28.12
CA CYS A 67 5.51 36.73 28.77
C CYS A 67 5.86 37.82 27.74
N SER A 68 6.50 37.44 26.62
CA SER A 68 6.83 38.39 25.54
C SER A 68 5.59 39.06 24.95
N LEU A 69 4.53 38.29 24.69
CA LEU A 69 3.26 38.81 24.19
C LEU A 69 2.60 39.76 25.20
N ARG A 70 2.61 39.39 26.49
CA ARG A 70 2.06 40.25 27.55
C ARG A 70 2.83 41.57 27.66
N LEU A 71 4.16 41.53 27.60
CA LEU A 71 5.00 42.74 27.60
C LEU A 71 4.66 43.62 26.40
N HIS A 72 4.48 43.04 25.21
CA HIS A 72 4.10 43.80 24.03
C HIS A 72 2.73 44.47 24.18
N VAL A 73 1.71 43.74 24.65
CA VAL A 73 0.36 44.28 24.84
C VAL A 73 0.34 45.38 25.90
N ASN A 74 1.01 45.18 27.04
CA ASN A 74 1.02 46.13 28.14
C ASN A 74 1.86 47.37 27.82
N ALA A 75 3.07 47.20 27.28
CA ALA A 75 4.00 48.32 27.08
C ALA A 75 3.72 49.11 25.80
N VAL A 76 3.29 48.45 24.71
CA VAL A 76 3.13 49.11 23.40
C VAL A 76 1.69 49.55 23.17
N LYS A 77 0.71 48.72 23.53
CA LYS A 77 -0.72 49.05 23.31
C LYS A 77 -1.39 49.72 24.51
N GLY A 78 -0.72 49.79 25.66
CA GLY A 78 -1.24 50.44 26.87
C GLY A 78 -2.48 49.75 27.47
N VAL A 79 -2.78 48.52 27.03
CA VAL A 79 -3.91 47.74 27.55
C VAL A 79 -3.37 46.84 28.66
N ASN A 80 -3.83 47.04 29.89
CA ASN A 80 -3.43 46.19 31.02
C ASN A 80 -4.16 44.83 30.94
N ALA A 81 -3.64 43.93 30.11
CA ALA A 81 -4.23 42.62 29.85
C ALA A 81 -3.47 41.54 30.62
N HIS A 82 -4.08 41.03 31.70
CA HIS A 82 -3.53 39.92 32.47
C HIS A 82 -4.13 38.58 32.00
N PHE A 83 -3.70 38.09 30.84
CA PHE A 83 -4.12 36.77 30.32
C PHE A 83 -3.04 35.71 30.56
N SER A 84 -3.43 34.53 31.01
CA SER A 84 -2.54 33.37 31.13
C SER A 84 -2.68 32.52 29.87
N LEU A 85 -1.57 32.22 29.19
CA LEU A 85 -1.58 31.35 28.01
C LEU A 85 -1.66 29.90 28.49
N GLN A 86 -2.84 29.29 28.39
CA GLN A 86 -3.02 27.87 28.67
C GLN A 86 -2.92 27.10 27.36
N VAL A 87 -1.92 26.24 27.26
CA VAL A 87 -1.74 25.33 26.12
C VAL A 87 -1.98 23.92 26.65
N GLY A 88 -2.96 23.24 26.07
CA GLY A 88 -3.27 21.84 26.38
C GLY A 88 -3.24 21.01 25.10
N PRO A 89 -2.86 19.72 25.18
CA PRO A 89 -2.98 18.84 24.05
C PRO A 89 -4.45 18.67 23.68
N LYS A 90 -4.72 18.49 22.39
CA LYS A 90 -6.05 18.09 21.93
C LYS A 90 -6.29 16.63 22.34
N PHE A 91 -7.44 16.33 22.93
CA PHE A 91 -7.82 14.96 23.26
C PHE A 91 -7.84 14.11 21.99
N THR A 92 -7.13 12.98 22.04
CA THR A 92 -7.08 11.98 20.98
C THR A 92 -7.73 10.68 21.46
N GLU A 93 -8.37 9.96 20.56
CA GLU A 93 -8.93 8.64 20.88
C GLU A 93 -7.80 7.63 21.13
N ALA A 94 -8.09 6.59 21.91
CA ALA A 94 -7.14 5.54 22.22
C ALA A 94 -6.66 4.86 20.91
N PHE A 95 -5.41 5.13 20.54
CA PHE A 95 -4.80 4.60 19.33
C PHE A 95 -3.82 3.47 19.65
N ASN A 96 -4.01 2.32 19.01
CA ASN A 96 -3.04 1.23 19.06
C ASN A 96 -2.00 1.40 17.96
N ASN A 97 -0.78 1.75 18.37
CA ASN A 97 0.38 1.84 17.49
C ASN A 97 0.79 0.45 16.97
N LEU A 98 0.20 0.03 15.85
CA LEU A 98 0.62 -1.17 15.13
C LEU A 98 1.79 -0.83 14.21
N PHE A 99 2.94 -0.51 14.81
CA PHE A 99 4.17 -0.11 14.11
C PHE A 99 4.59 -1.10 13.02
N PHE A 100 4.32 -2.40 13.24
CA PHE A 100 4.64 -3.44 12.27
C PHE A 100 3.63 -3.57 11.14
N LEU A 101 2.34 -3.21 11.32
CA LEU A 101 1.33 -3.39 10.25
C LEU A 101 1.46 -2.33 9.16
N THR A 102 1.71 -1.07 9.51
CA THR A 102 1.75 0.04 8.55
C THR A 102 2.80 -0.16 7.45
N PRO A 103 4.08 -0.46 7.74
CA PRO A 103 5.08 -0.68 6.70
C PRO A 103 4.87 -2.00 5.96
N SER A 104 4.31 -3.00 6.62
CA SER A 104 4.17 -4.34 6.06
C SER A 104 3.01 -4.42 5.05
N ILE A 105 1.99 -3.55 5.16
CA ILE A 105 0.99 -3.33 4.10
C ILE A 105 1.65 -2.87 2.79
N GLN A 106 2.68 -2.02 2.85
CA GLN A 106 3.39 -1.55 1.65
C GLN A 106 4.22 -2.67 0.98
N LEU A 107 4.70 -3.65 1.76
CA LEU A 107 5.47 -4.79 1.27
C LEU A 107 4.59 -5.95 0.78
N THR A 108 3.33 -6.01 1.22
CA THR A 108 2.36 -7.04 0.83
C THR A 108 2.24 -7.24 -0.70
N PRO A 109 2.11 -6.20 -1.56
CA PRO A 109 2.03 -6.41 -3.00
C PRO A 109 3.30 -7.02 -3.60
N LEU A 110 4.48 -6.73 -3.04
CA LEU A 110 5.74 -7.29 -3.53
C LEU A 110 5.82 -8.79 -3.23
N ILE A 111 5.44 -9.20 -2.02
CA ILE A 111 5.36 -10.61 -1.61
C ILE A 111 4.35 -11.36 -2.49
N LEU A 112 3.22 -10.72 -2.79
CA LEU A 112 2.16 -11.25 -3.65
C LEU A 112 2.67 -11.52 -5.07
N ILE A 113 3.36 -10.55 -5.67
CA ILE A 113 3.94 -10.69 -7.01
C ILE A 113 4.99 -11.81 -7.03
N MET A 114 5.86 -11.87 -6.02
CA MET A 114 6.88 -12.93 -5.93
C MET A 114 6.25 -14.33 -5.84
N GLY A 115 5.15 -14.48 -5.08
CA GLY A 115 4.39 -15.72 -5.02
C GLY A 115 3.83 -16.13 -6.39
N PHE A 116 3.25 -15.18 -7.15
CA PHE A 116 2.77 -15.47 -8.50
C PHE A 116 3.89 -15.81 -9.48
N LEU A 117 5.03 -15.10 -9.40
CA LEU A 117 6.18 -15.34 -10.26
C LEU A 117 6.71 -16.77 -10.09
N TYR A 118 6.77 -17.25 -8.85
CA TYR A 118 7.17 -18.63 -8.54
C TYR A 118 6.26 -19.66 -9.23
N CYS A 119 4.94 -19.44 -9.22
CA CYS A 119 4.00 -20.34 -9.88
C CYS A 119 4.20 -20.39 -11.40
N VAL A 120 4.43 -19.23 -12.03
CA VAL A 120 4.67 -19.13 -13.47
C VAL A 120 5.98 -19.82 -13.85
N SER A 121 7.03 -19.66 -13.05
CA SER A 121 8.31 -20.35 -13.25
C SER A 121 8.17 -21.86 -13.13
N GLN A 122 7.46 -22.37 -12.11
CA GLN A 122 7.24 -23.80 -11.96
C GLN A 122 6.42 -24.39 -13.11
N LEU A 123 5.42 -23.65 -13.58
CA LEU A 123 4.62 -24.06 -14.72
C LEU A 123 5.48 -24.15 -15.98
N THR A 124 6.29 -23.12 -16.25
CA THR A 124 7.22 -23.05 -17.39
C THR A 124 8.24 -24.19 -17.36
N ARG A 125 8.76 -24.53 -16.19
CA ARG A 125 9.65 -25.69 -16.01
C ARG A 125 8.94 -27.00 -16.33
N SER A 126 7.72 -27.20 -15.83
CA SER A 126 6.92 -28.38 -16.17
C SER A 126 6.64 -28.44 -17.68
N ILE A 127 6.48 -27.28 -18.33
CA ILE A 127 6.34 -27.22 -19.78
C ILE A 127 7.61 -27.72 -20.47
N ALA A 128 8.75 -27.18 -20.10
CA ALA A 128 10.04 -27.48 -20.69
C ALA A 128 10.39 -28.97 -20.57
N VAL A 129 10.24 -29.55 -19.38
CA VAL A 129 10.47 -30.98 -19.12
C VAL A 129 9.55 -31.85 -19.99
N GLY A 130 8.28 -31.46 -20.15
CA GLY A 130 7.34 -32.17 -21.02
C GLY A 130 7.75 -32.16 -22.50
N LYS A 131 8.50 -31.15 -22.93
CA LYS A 131 9.03 -31.05 -24.30
C LYS A 131 10.33 -31.82 -24.47
N GLU A 132 11.24 -31.76 -23.49
CA GLU A 132 12.53 -32.47 -23.51
C GLU A 132 12.36 -34.00 -23.56
N LEU A 133 11.36 -34.53 -22.86
CA LEU A 133 11.07 -35.97 -22.86
C LEU A 133 10.29 -36.43 -24.10
N HIS A 134 10.00 -35.55 -25.07
CA HIS A 134 9.16 -35.84 -26.23
C HIS A 134 7.82 -36.51 -25.87
N LEU A 135 7.32 -36.29 -24.66
CA LEU A 135 6.11 -36.97 -24.13
C LEU A 135 4.88 -36.67 -24.98
N CYS A 136 4.86 -35.49 -25.62
CA CYS A 136 3.79 -35.12 -26.53
C CYS A 136 3.78 -35.97 -27.81
N GLU A 137 4.94 -36.37 -28.32
CA GLU A 137 5.04 -37.23 -29.51
C GLU A 137 4.72 -38.68 -29.16
N ALA A 138 5.26 -39.19 -28.04
CA ALA A 138 4.95 -40.53 -27.55
C ALA A 138 3.45 -40.71 -27.27
N MET A 139 2.81 -39.71 -26.66
CA MET A 139 1.38 -39.74 -26.33
C MET A 139 0.48 -39.63 -27.57
N LEU A 140 0.95 -38.94 -28.61
CA LEU A 140 0.24 -38.88 -29.89
C LEU A 140 0.31 -40.20 -30.65
N ILE A 141 1.46 -40.89 -30.59
CA ILE A 141 1.64 -42.24 -31.16
C ILE A 141 0.73 -43.26 -30.45
N MET A 142 0.46 -43.09 -29.16
CA MET A 142 -0.52 -43.89 -28.39
C MET A 142 -2.00 -43.59 -28.73
N GLY A 143 -2.27 -42.74 -29.74
CA GLY A 143 -3.63 -42.43 -30.20
C GLY A 143 -4.35 -41.36 -29.40
N LEU A 144 -3.65 -40.62 -28.52
CA LEU A 144 -4.28 -39.55 -27.75
C LEU A 144 -4.42 -38.28 -28.60
N SER A 145 -5.62 -37.71 -28.62
CA SER A 145 -5.89 -36.46 -29.34
C SER A 145 -5.16 -35.26 -28.72
N LYS A 146 -4.56 -34.40 -29.56
CA LYS A 146 -3.93 -33.14 -29.16
C LYS A 146 -4.85 -32.26 -28.30
N SER A 147 -6.17 -32.33 -28.51
CA SER A 147 -7.16 -31.57 -27.74
C SER A 147 -7.22 -31.97 -26.26
N ILE A 148 -7.03 -33.25 -25.96
CA ILE A 148 -7.04 -33.77 -24.58
C ILE A 148 -5.79 -33.28 -23.86
N MET A 149 -4.63 -33.32 -24.54
CA MET A 149 -3.38 -32.80 -24.03
C MET A 149 -3.52 -31.33 -23.61
N TYR A 150 -4.01 -30.44 -24.48
CA TYR A 150 -4.21 -29.03 -24.08
C TYR A 150 -5.22 -28.84 -22.94
N SER A 151 -6.22 -29.71 -22.83
CA SER A 151 -7.21 -29.67 -21.75
C SER A 151 -6.59 -30.02 -20.40
N VAL A 152 -5.73 -31.04 -20.35
CA VAL A 152 -4.99 -31.43 -19.15
C VAL A 152 -4.08 -30.29 -18.68
N TRP A 153 -3.38 -29.64 -19.61
CA TRP A 153 -2.51 -28.50 -19.29
C TRP A 153 -3.29 -27.30 -18.76
N PHE A 154 -4.48 -27.06 -19.32
CA PHE A 154 -5.38 -26.04 -18.80
C PHE A 154 -5.85 -26.36 -17.38
N ILE A 155 -6.21 -27.62 -17.10
CA ILE A 155 -6.63 -28.05 -15.76
C ILE A 155 -5.48 -27.89 -14.76
N LEU A 156 -4.26 -28.31 -15.12
CA LEU A 156 -3.06 -28.14 -14.30
C LEU A 156 -2.79 -26.65 -13.99
N CYS A 157 -2.93 -25.77 -14.98
CA CYS A 157 -2.85 -24.32 -14.75
C CYS A 157 -3.89 -23.89 -13.70
N VAL A 158 -5.16 -24.24 -13.90
CA VAL A 158 -6.25 -23.82 -13.01
C VAL A 158 -6.06 -24.33 -11.59
N VAL A 159 -5.64 -25.60 -11.42
CA VAL A 159 -5.38 -26.20 -10.10
C VAL A 159 -4.21 -25.49 -9.40
N GLN A 160 -3.11 -25.24 -10.11
CA GLN A 160 -1.95 -24.54 -9.54
C GLN A 160 -2.30 -23.12 -9.08
N TYR A 161 -3.01 -22.35 -9.92
CA TYR A 161 -3.47 -21.00 -9.59
C TYR A 161 -4.49 -20.96 -8.44
N ARG A 162 -5.31 -22.02 -8.30
CA ARG A 162 -6.23 -22.20 -7.17
C ARG A 162 -5.47 -22.49 -5.87
N ALA A 163 -4.52 -23.42 -5.90
CA ALA A 163 -3.73 -23.79 -4.74
C ALA A 163 -2.96 -22.58 -4.19
N THR A 164 -2.35 -21.80 -5.08
CA THR A 164 -1.51 -20.67 -4.67
C THR A 164 -2.34 -19.50 -4.14
N SER A 165 -3.50 -19.24 -4.74
CA SER A 165 -4.50 -18.31 -4.18
C SER A 165 -4.95 -18.71 -2.77
N LEU A 166 -5.12 -20.01 -2.50
CA LEU A 166 -5.57 -20.50 -1.20
C LEU A 166 -4.47 -20.33 -0.14
N ILE A 167 -3.23 -20.72 -0.48
CA ILE A 167 -2.07 -20.56 0.40
C ILE A 167 -1.84 -19.08 0.74
N MET A 168 -1.90 -18.19 -0.25
CA MET A 168 -1.69 -16.76 -0.02
C MET A 168 -2.79 -16.14 0.83
N SER A 169 -4.05 -16.52 0.61
CA SER A 169 -5.15 -16.05 1.45
C SER A 169 -5.04 -16.57 2.89
N LEU A 170 -4.50 -17.77 3.09
CA LEU A 170 -4.27 -18.32 4.42
C LEU A 170 -3.16 -17.57 5.16
N MET A 171 -2.03 -17.31 4.47
CA MET A 171 -0.90 -16.54 4.98
C MET A 171 -1.31 -15.13 5.40
N VAL A 172 -2.08 -14.41 4.57
CA VAL A 172 -2.55 -13.05 4.89
C VAL A 172 -3.46 -13.04 6.12
N LYS A 173 -4.32 -14.04 6.27
CA LYS A 173 -5.17 -14.18 7.46
C LYS A 173 -4.34 -14.38 8.73
N LEU A 174 -3.36 -15.27 8.66
CA LEU A 174 -2.49 -15.59 9.81
C LEU A 174 -1.61 -14.40 10.20
N ALA A 175 -1.11 -13.63 9.22
CA ALA A 175 -0.13 -12.59 9.46
C ALA A 175 -0.70 -11.19 9.75
N TYR A 176 -1.85 -10.81 9.17
CA TYR A 176 -2.29 -9.40 9.19
C TYR A 176 -3.66 -9.16 9.79
N LEU A 177 -4.65 -10.00 9.47
CA LEU A 177 -6.06 -9.61 9.56
C LEU A 177 -6.87 -10.61 10.39
N SER A 178 -6.50 -10.77 11.67
CA SER A 178 -7.22 -11.64 12.60
C SER A 178 -8.68 -11.23 12.82
N ARG A 179 -9.01 -9.95 12.59
CA ARG A 179 -10.34 -9.37 12.89
C ARG A 179 -11.28 -9.28 11.68
N THR A 180 -10.84 -9.56 10.46
CA THR A 180 -11.67 -9.39 9.26
C THR A 180 -12.31 -10.69 8.77
N ASN A 181 -13.46 -10.57 8.13
CA ASN A 181 -14.17 -11.69 7.51
C ASN A 181 -13.31 -12.40 6.46
N GLN A 182 -12.82 -13.58 6.83
CA GLN A 182 -11.89 -14.41 6.06
C GLN A 182 -12.44 -14.78 4.67
N THR A 183 -13.76 -14.92 4.56
CA THR A 183 -14.46 -15.30 3.33
C THR A 183 -14.30 -14.26 2.23
N THR A 184 -14.26 -12.96 2.57
CA THR A 184 -14.16 -11.88 1.58
C THR A 184 -12.82 -11.87 0.87
N PHE A 185 -11.72 -12.04 1.61
CA PHE A 185 -10.37 -12.08 1.03
C PHE A 185 -10.16 -13.31 0.16
N VAL A 186 -10.55 -14.49 0.65
CA VAL A 186 -10.50 -15.74 -0.15
C VAL A 186 -11.31 -15.57 -1.43
N PHE A 187 -12.52 -15.02 -1.33
CA PHE A 187 -13.40 -14.83 -2.49
C PHE A 187 -12.77 -13.88 -3.52
N LEU A 188 -12.31 -12.70 -3.10
CA LEU A 188 -11.69 -11.70 -3.98
C LEU A 188 -10.46 -12.26 -4.69
N TYR A 189 -9.57 -12.90 -3.94
CA TYR A 189 -8.33 -13.46 -4.45
C TYR A 189 -8.57 -14.62 -5.42
N SER A 190 -9.57 -15.46 -5.12
CA SER A 190 -9.96 -16.56 -6.01
C SER A 190 -10.55 -16.06 -7.34
N ARG A 191 -11.26 -14.94 -7.34
CA ARG A 191 -11.83 -14.32 -8.54
C ARG A 191 -10.73 -13.71 -9.41
N PHE A 192 -9.74 -13.05 -8.79
CA PHE A 192 -8.56 -12.52 -9.47
C PHE A 192 -7.73 -13.65 -10.11
N SER A 193 -7.44 -14.71 -9.34
CA SER A 193 -6.65 -15.84 -9.82
C SER A 193 -7.29 -16.56 -11.02
N LEU A 194 -8.62 -16.69 -11.07
CA LEU A 194 -9.30 -17.28 -12.24
C LEU A 194 -9.39 -16.36 -13.46
N ALA A 195 -9.21 -15.05 -13.31
CA ALA A 195 -9.24 -14.15 -14.45
C ALA A 195 -8.02 -14.39 -15.36
N LEU A 196 -6.85 -14.68 -14.79
CA LEU A 196 -5.58 -14.86 -15.52
C LEU A 196 -5.64 -16.02 -16.53
N PRO A 197 -5.98 -17.27 -16.16
CA PRO A 197 -6.10 -18.37 -17.13
C PRO A 197 -7.23 -18.15 -18.13
N ARG A 198 -8.32 -17.47 -17.75
CA ARG A 198 -9.46 -17.21 -18.65
C ARG A 198 -9.10 -16.23 -19.77
N SER A 199 -8.35 -15.18 -19.44
CA SER A 199 -7.82 -14.22 -20.41
C SER A 199 -6.81 -14.88 -21.34
N CYS A 200 -5.87 -15.66 -20.79
CA CYS A 200 -4.90 -16.41 -21.59
C CYS A 200 -5.56 -17.49 -22.45
N ARG A 201 -6.61 -18.19 -21.96
CA ARG A 201 -7.36 -19.19 -22.74
C ARG A 201 -7.98 -18.61 -24.00
N ARG A 202 -8.55 -17.39 -23.95
CA ARG A 202 -9.10 -16.75 -25.16
C ARG A 202 -8.04 -16.48 -26.22
N VAL A 203 -6.85 -16.05 -25.79
CA VAL A 203 -5.73 -15.74 -26.70
C VAL A 203 -5.09 -17.01 -27.24
N PHE A 204 -4.87 -18.00 -26.36
CA PHE A 204 -4.29 -19.30 -26.71
C PHE A 204 -5.21 -20.11 -27.63
N TRP A 205 -6.52 -20.16 -27.32
CA TRP A 205 -7.51 -20.83 -28.17
C TRP A 205 -7.63 -20.15 -29.54
N ARG A 206 -7.59 -18.82 -29.61
CA ARG A 206 -7.60 -18.09 -30.90
C ARG A 206 -6.38 -18.40 -31.76
N ARG A 207 -5.18 -18.48 -31.17
CA ARG A 207 -3.94 -18.81 -31.90
C ARG A 207 -3.84 -20.29 -32.29
N CYS A 208 -4.33 -21.21 -31.44
CA CYS A 208 -4.38 -22.63 -31.77
C CYS A 208 -5.39 -22.95 -32.87
N LEU A 209 -6.55 -22.28 -32.90
CA LEU A 209 -7.56 -22.44 -33.95
C LEU A 209 -7.08 -21.91 -35.31
N THR A 210 -6.26 -20.86 -35.31
CA THR A 210 -5.62 -20.34 -36.53
C THR A 210 -4.45 -21.22 -36.98
N ALA A 211 -3.71 -21.84 -36.05
CA ALA A 211 -2.62 -22.76 -36.36
C ALA A 211 -3.08 -24.14 -36.87
N SER A 212 -4.28 -24.60 -36.50
CA SER A 212 -4.82 -25.89 -36.96
C SER A 212 -5.48 -25.84 -38.35
N GLY A 213 -5.44 -24.69 -39.04
CA GLY A 213 -6.03 -24.53 -40.38
C GLY A 213 -7.55 -24.69 -40.41
N MET A 214 -8.23 -24.79 -39.26
CA MET A 214 -9.68 -24.81 -39.21
C MET A 214 -10.21 -23.38 -39.37
N PRO A 215 -10.90 -23.04 -40.47
CA PRO A 215 -11.59 -21.77 -40.55
C PRO A 215 -12.61 -21.71 -39.39
N PRO A 216 -12.82 -20.53 -38.77
CA PRO A 216 -13.71 -20.40 -37.64
C PRO A 216 -15.10 -20.86 -38.06
N PHE A 217 -15.55 -21.98 -37.50
CA PHE A 217 -16.91 -22.52 -37.68
C PHE A 217 -17.98 -21.45 -37.33
N SER A 218 -17.63 -20.45 -36.53
CA SER A 218 -18.51 -19.32 -36.20
C SER A 218 -18.76 -18.33 -37.35
N ARG A 219 -17.95 -18.30 -38.42
CA ARG A 219 -18.19 -17.42 -39.59
C ARG A 219 -19.03 -18.09 -40.69
N ARG A 220 -19.24 -19.40 -40.62
CA ARG A 220 -19.99 -20.16 -41.65
C ARG A 220 -21.47 -20.38 -41.30
N LEU A 221 -21.91 -19.97 -40.10
CA LEU A 221 -23.34 -19.88 -39.76
C LEU A 221 -23.94 -18.49 -40.02
N SER A 222 -23.13 -17.43 -40.09
CA SER A 222 -23.61 -16.06 -40.37
C SER A 222 -23.66 -15.73 -41.86
N THR A 223 -23.26 -16.65 -42.74
CA THR A 223 -23.23 -16.45 -44.20
C THR A 223 -23.98 -17.53 -44.99
N LEU A 224 -24.74 -18.39 -44.32
CA LEU A 224 -25.74 -19.21 -45.02
C LEU A 224 -26.90 -18.28 -45.41
N PRO A 225 -27.09 -17.96 -46.71
CA PRO A 225 -28.29 -17.25 -47.11
C PRO A 225 -29.50 -18.12 -46.75
N ALA A 226 -30.46 -17.52 -46.06
CA ALA A 226 -31.78 -18.10 -45.84
C ALA A 226 -32.46 -18.33 -47.20
N ARG A 227 -32.16 -19.45 -47.85
CA ARG A 227 -32.89 -19.93 -49.02
C ARG A 227 -34.15 -20.61 -48.48
N PHE A 228 -35.19 -19.82 -48.23
CA PHE A 228 -36.56 -20.32 -48.08
C PHE A 228 -36.98 -20.97 -49.41
N PRO A 229 -37.35 -22.26 -49.44
CA PRO A 229 -38.11 -22.79 -50.56
C PRO A 229 -39.58 -22.34 -50.41
N SER A 230 -40.02 -21.47 -51.32
CA SER A 230 -41.44 -21.22 -51.55
C SER A 230 -42.07 -22.46 -52.18
N PHE A 231 -42.99 -23.09 -51.46
CA PHE A 231 -43.93 -24.05 -52.03
C PHE A 231 -44.85 -23.34 -53.03
N ARG A 232 -44.73 -23.68 -54.30
CA ARG A 232 -45.86 -23.81 -55.24
C ARG A 232 -45.48 -24.82 -56.31
#